data_AF-A0A350ETW5-F1
#
_entry.id   AF-A0A350ETW5-F1
#
_cell.length_a   1.000
_cell.length_b   1.000
_cell.length_c   1.000
_cell.angle_alpha   90.00
_cell.angle_beta   90.00
_cell.angle_gamma   90.00
#
_symmetry.space_group_name_H-M   'P 1'
#
loop_
_entity.id
_entity.type
_entity.pdbx_description
1 polymer ?
#
loop_
_entity_poly.entity_id
_entity_poly.type
_entity_poly.pdbx_seq_one_letter_code
_entity_poly.pdbx_strand_id
1 'polypeptide(L)'
;MEGAKELAKAEVLEVPTRWVLPVRNVTRAECLKELRTLGEHFQKGLEGLGSLYLRITDHIRHYELTAEEVRATFKPVGFQDSRISELLRVATAPETIYREYSARLVGFRIALKKTRMFYMVGRNQPRYRRRQLQRAAVRLVKRLRENNLSEWQFNYGGLQIVAHDELNITYIVRL
;
A
#
# COMPACT_ATOMS: atom_id res chain seq x y z
N MET A 1 9.66 -15.13 -34.12
CA MET A 1 8.21 -14.88 -33.99
C MET A 1 7.64 -15.96 -33.08
N GLU A 2 7.71 -15.74 -31.77
CA GLU A 2 7.17 -16.69 -30.79
C GLU A 2 5.74 -16.28 -30.43
N GLY A 3 4.85 -17.27 -30.41
CA GLY A 3 3.40 -17.12 -30.37
C GLY A 3 2.91 -16.32 -29.18
N ALA A 4 2.01 -15.37 -29.47
CA ALA A 4 1.16 -14.75 -28.46
C ALA A 4 0.34 -15.86 -27.80
N LYS A 5 0.74 -16.25 -26.58
CA LYS A 5 -0.11 -17.08 -25.71
C LYS A 5 -1.42 -16.33 -25.52
N GLU A 6 -2.49 -16.89 -26.06
CA GLU A 6 -3.86 -16.46 -25.85
C GLU A 6 -4.05 -16.17 -24.35
N LEU A 7 -4.42 -14.92 -24.05
CA LEU A 7 -4.75 -14.50 -22.70
C LEU A 7 -6.01 -15.28 -22.30
N ALA A 8 -5.85 -16.26 -21.41
CA ALA A 8 -6.98 -16.90 -20.77
C ALA A 8 -7.92 -15.81 -20.26
N LYS A 9 -9.17 -15.80 -20.75
CA LYS A 9 -10.20 -14.86 -20.29
C LYS A 9 -10.24 -14.95 -18.77
N ALA A 10 -10.01 -13.82 -18.11
CA ALA A 10 -10.15 -13.77 -16.66
C ALA A 10 -11.58 -14.18 -16.32
N GLU A 11 -11.73 -15.34 -15.68
CA GLU A 11 -13.01 -15.75 -15.13
C GLU A 11 -13.48 -14.63 -14.19
N VAL A 12 -14.67 -14.10 -14.48
CA VAL A 12 -15.29 -13.05 -13.67
C VAL A 12 -15.65 -13.71 -12.34
N LEU A 13 -14.81 -13.51 -11.34
CA LEU A 13 -15.10 -13.90 -9.96
C LEU A 13 -16.16 -12.92 -9.45
N GLU A 14 -17.43 -13.31 -9.52
CA GLU A 14 -18.53 -12.59 -8.87
C GLU A 14 -18.36 -12.69 -7.35
N VAL A 15 -17.60 -11.76 -6.78
CA VAL A 15 -17.46 -11.65 -5.33
C VAL A 15 -18.51 -10.67 -4.82
N PRO A 16 -19.52 -11.11 -4.05
CA PRO A 16 -20.52 -10.20 -3.51
C PRO A 16 -19.86 -9.14 -2.63
N THR A 17 -20.22 -7.87 -2.84
CA THR A 17 -19.65 -6.69 -2.16
C THR A 17 -19.96 -6.63 -0.67
N ARG A 18 -20.87 -7.47 -0.16
CA ARG A 18 -21.24 -7.56 1.24
C ARG A 18 -21.50 -9.02 1.63
N TRP A 19 -20.58 -9.63 2.38
CA TRP A 19 -20.79 -10.96 2.95
C TRP A 19 -21.67 -10.83 4.20
N VAL A 20 -22.85 -11.44 4.18
CA VAL A 20 -23.69 -11.58 5.36
C VAL A 20 -23.26 -12.86 6.08
N LEU A 21 -22.81 -12.74 7.33
CA LEU A 21 -22.45 -13.92 8.12
C LEU A 21 -23.66 -14.87 8.23
N PRO A 22 -23.46 -16.19 8.10
CA PRO A 22 -24.58 -17.11 8.11
C PRO A 22 -25.30 -17.14 9.47
N VAL A 23 -26.60 -17.42 9.41
CA VAL A 23 -27.57 -17.39 10.53
C VAL A 23 -27.24 -18.45 11.59
N ARG A 24 -27.72 -18.24 12.84
CA ARG A 24 -27.42 -18.92 14.13
C ARG A 24 -27.37 -20.47 14.21
N ASN A 25 -27.50 -21.23 13.13
CA ASN A 25 -27.57 -22.70 13.14
C ASN A 25 -26.45 -23.42 12.37
N VAL A 26 -25.36 -22.74 12.00
CA VAL A 26 -24.21 -23.38 11.35
C VAL A 26 -23.33 -24.10 12.37
N THR A 27 -22.99 -25.36 12.10
CA THR A 27 -22.11 -26.13 12.96
C THR A 27 -20.66 -25.64 12.85
N ARG A 28 -19.84 -25.88 13.89
CA ARG A 28 -18.41 -25.52 13.88
C ARG A 28 -17.66 -26.13 12.68
N ALA A 29 -18.01 -27.35 12.28
CA ALA A 29 -17.39 -28.03 11.15
C ALA A 29 -17.70 -27.34 9.81
N GLU A 30 -18.94 -26.88 9.62
CA GLU A 30 -19.35 -26.12 8.43
C GLU A 30 -18.66 -24.76 8.39
N CYS A 31 -18.54 -24.05 9.51
CA CYS A 31 -17.78 -22.79 9.59
C CYS A 31 -16.30 -22.97 9.21
N LEU A 32 -15.66 -24.05 9.65
CA LEU A 32 -14.26 -24.34 9.31
C LEU A 32 -14.10 -24.70 7.82
N LYS A 33 -15.08 -25.41 7.24
CA LYS A 33 -15.11 -25.69 5.81
C LYS A 33 -15.27 -24.41 4.99
N GLU A 34 -16.18 -23.52 5.38
CA GLU A 34 -16.38 -22.22 4.74
C GLU A 34 -15.11 -21.35 4.84
N LEU A 35 -14.48 -21.29 6.01
CA LEU A 35 -13.22 -20.54 6.19
C LEU A 35 -12.10 -21.09 5.28
N ARG A 36 -12.02 -22.42 5.10
CA ARG A 36 -11.07 -23.02 4.16
C ARG A 36 -11.36 -22.59 2.73
N THR A 37 -12.61 -22.66 2.29
CA THR A 37 -13.03 -22.20 0.96
C THR A 37 -12.69 -20.73 0.74
N LEU A 38 -12.98 -19.86 1.72
CA LEU A 38 -12.61 -18.45 1.68
C LEU A 38 -11.10 -18.24 1.60
N GLY A 39 -10.32 -19.03 2.35
CA GLY A 39 -8.86 -19.03 2.29
C GLY A 39 -8.31 -19.40 0.91
N GLU A 40 -8.88 -20.43 0.27
CA GLU A 40 -8.51 -20.86 -1.08
C GLU A 40 -8.83 -19.78 -2.14
N HIS A 41 -10.01 -19.16 -2.05
CA HIS A 41 -10.36 -18.04 -2.93
C HIS A 41 -9.45 -16.83 -2.72
N PHE A 42 -9.14 -16.52 -1.46
CA PHE A 42 -8.25 -15.42 -1.11
C PHE A 42 -6.83 -15.67 -1.64
N GLN A 43 -6.30 -16.90 -1.50
CA GLN A 43 -5.00 -17.27 -2.04
C GLN A 43 -4.95 -17.11 -3.57
N LYS A 44 -5.91 -17.68 -4.30
CA LYS A 44 -6.01 -17.54 -5.76
C LYS A 44 -6.10 -16.08 -6.20
N GLY A 45 -6.90 -15.28 -5.48
CA GLY A 45 -7.03 -13.85 -5.72
C GLY A 45 -5.72 -13.08 -5.49
N LEU A 46 -4.97 -13.41 -4.43
CA LEU A 46 -3.68 -12.79 -4.14
C LEU A 46 -2.61 -13.12 -5.18
N GLU A 47 -2.52 -14.39 -5.59
CA GLU A 47 -1.57 -14.83 -6.62
C GLU A 47 -1.86 -14.18 -7.97
N GLY A 48 -3.14 -14.15 -8.38
CA GLY A 48 -3.58 -13.47 -9.59
C GLY A 48 -3.26 -11.97 -9.55
N LEU A 49 -3.59 -11.31 -8.45
CA LEU A 49 -3.33 -9.88 -8.28
C LEU A 49 -1.82 -9.56 -8.28
N GLY A 50 -1.01 -10.35 -7.58
CA GLY A 50 0.44 -10.20 -7.57
C GLY A 50 1.07 -10.36 -8.96
N SER A 51 0.62 -11.36 -9.72
CA SER A 51 1.05 -11.58 -11.09
C SER A 51 0.62 -10.44 -12.02
N LEU A 52 -0.58 -9.88 -11.85
CA LEU A 52 -1.06 -8.74 -12.64
C LEU A 52 -0.22 -7.48 -12.39
N TYR A 53 0.08 -7.16 -11.13
CA TYR A 53 0.97 -6.04 -10.81
C TYR A 53 2.31 -6.16 -11.52
N LEU A 54 2.93 -7.36 -11.47
CA LEU A 54 4.22 -7.60 -12.11
C LEU A 54 4.15 -7.45 -13.63
N ARG A 55 3.17 -8.09 -14.28
CA ARG A 55 2.98 -7.99 -15.73
C ARG A 55 2.76 -6.55 -16.19
N ILE A 56 1.95 -5.78 -15.48
CA ILE A 56 1.70 -4.37 -15.83
C ILE A 56 3.01 -3.58 -15.74
N THR A 57 3.75 -3.72 -14.64
CA THR A 57 5.01 -2.99 -14.46
C THR A 57 6.09 -3.43 -15.44
N ASP A 58 6.16 -4.73 -15.77
CA ASP A 58 7.08 -5.26 -16.78
C ASP A 58 6.74 -4.71 -18.15
N HIS A 59 5.46 -4.66 -18.51
CA HIS A 59 5.01 -4.12 -19.78
C HIS A 59 5.35 -2.62 -19.91
N ILE A 60 5.06 -1.82 -18.88
CA ILE A 60 5.42 -0.41 -18.86
C ILE A 60 6.94 -0.22 -19.02
N ARG A 61 7.74 -1.01 -18.29
CA ARG A 61 9.20 -0.87 -18.31
C ARG A 61 9.83 -1.37 -19.61
N HIS A 62 9.37 -2.51 -20.12
CA HIS A 62 9.92 -3.15 -21.32
C HIS A 62 9.65 -2.34 -22.59
N TYR A 63 8.46 -1.75 -22.70
CA TYR A 63 8.07 -0.91 -23.84
C TYR A 63 8.31 0.58 -23.60
N GLU A 64 8.96 0.95 -22.50
CA GLU A 64 9.31 2.33 -22.14
C GLU A 64 8.10 3.31 -22.18
N LEU A 65 6.92 2.82 -21.81
CA LEU A 65 5.68 3.59 -21.91
C LEU A 65 5.75 4.85 -21.04
N THR A 66 5.37 5.98 -21.63
CA THR A 66 5.35 7.27 -20.95
C THR A 66 4.20 7.35 -19.93
N ALA A 67 4.33 8.28 -18.98
CA ALA A 67 3.27 8.50 -17.99
C ALA A 67 1.94 8.94 -18.62
N GLU A 68 1.99 9.62 -19.76
CA GLU A 68 0.80 10.10 -20.50
C GLU A 68 0.09 8.92 -21.16
N GLU A 69 0.82 8.07 -21.87
CA GLU A 69 0.27 6.85 -22.50
C GLU A 69 -0.36 5.93 -21.46
N VAL A 70 0.35 5.64 -20.36
CA VAL A 70 -0.16 4.79 -19.29
C VAL A 70 -1.45 5.37 -18.69
N ARG A 71 -1.51 6.69 -18.46
CA ARG A 71 -2.74 7.33 -17.96
C ARG A 71 -3.88 7.24 -18.97
N ALA A 72 -3.60 7.48 -20.25
CA ALA A 72 -4.58 7.39 -21.32
C ALA A 72 -5.16 5.96 -21.45
N THR A 73 -4.35 4.94 -21.22
CA THR A 73 -4.80 3.53 -21.23
C THR A 73 -5.62 3.16 -19.99
N PHE A 74 -5.20 3.56 -18.79
CA PHE A 74 -5.82 3.09 -17.54
C PHE A 74 -7.04 3.91 -17.09
N LYS A 75 -7.13 5.20 -17.44
CA LYS A 75 -8.27 6.03 -17.03
C LYS A 75 -9.63 5.54 -17.56
N PRO A 76 -9.78 5.15 -18.84
CA PRO A 76 -11.04 4.62 -19.36
C PRO A 76 -11.53 3.36 -18.65
N VAL A 77 -10.59 2.57 -18.07
CA VAL A 77 -10.89 1.35 -17.30
C VAL A 77 -11.32 1.68 -15.85
N GLY A 78 -11.32 2.96 -15.46
CA GLY A 78 -11.74 3.40 -14.12
C GLY A 78 -10.65 3.36 -13.06
N PHE A 79 -9.37 3.22 -13.43
CA PHE A 79 -8.29 3.28 -12.46
C PHE A 79 -8.14 4.68 -11.85
N GLN A 80 -7.98 4.74 -10.53
CA GLN A 80 -7.69 5.97 -9.81
C GLN A 80 -6.28 6.48 -10.14
N ASP A 81 -6.12 7.80 -10.25
CA ASP A 81 -4.82 8.45 -10.50
C ASP A 81 -3.75 8.07 -9.47
N SER A 82 -4.15 7.82 -8.23
CA SER A 82 -3.28 7.32 -7.16
C SER A 82 -2.66 5.96 -7.50
N ARG A 83 -3.46 5.03 -8.03
CA ARG A 83 -3.02 3.67 -8.42
C ARG A 83 -2.13 3.68 -9.64
N ILE A 84 -2.50 4.46 -10.66
CA ILE A 84 -1.66 4.64 -11.86
C ILE A 84 -0.28 5.19 -11.47
N SER A 85 -0.26 6.17 -10.55
CA SER A 85 0.99 6.75 -10.05
C SER A 85 1.83 5.75 -9.22
N GLU A 86 1.21 4.78 -8.55
CA GLU A 86 1.93 3.71 -7.86
C GLU A 86 2.57 2.74 -8.85
N LEU A 87 1.83 2.32 -9.89
CA LEU A 87 2.32 1.45 -10.96
C LEU A 87 3.52 2.08 -11.67
N LEU A 88 3.37 3.32 -12.13
CA LEU A 88 4.43 4.07 -12.80
C LEU A 88 5.70 4.18 -11.95
N ARG A 89 5.57 4.44 -10.64
CA ARG A 89 6.72 4.51 -9.74
C ARG A 89 7.47 3.19 -9.63
N VAL A 90 6.76 2.07 -9.52
CA VAL A 90 7.42 0.76 -9.44
C VAL A 90 8.04 0.38 -10.78
N ALA A 91 7.32 0.61 -11.90
CA ALA A 91 7.85 0.36 -13.25
C ALA A 91 9.14 1.15 -13.55
N THR A 92 9.22 2.39 -13.06
CA THR A 92 10.39 3.28 -13.21
C THR A 92 11.33 3.24 -11.99
N ALA A 93 11.26 2.19 -11.17
CA ALA A 93 12.15 2.03 -10.04
C ALA A 93 13.62 1.86 -10.50
N PRO A 94 14.60 2.23 -9.66
CA PRO A 94 15.99 1.89 -9.88
C PRO A 94 16.18 0.39 -10.07
N GLU A 95 17.13 0.00 -10.92
CA GLU A 95 17.34 -1.40 -11.31
C GLU A 95 17.51 -2.35 -10.12
N THR A 96 18.20 -1.89 -9.06
CA THR A 96 18.38 -2.68 -7.82
C THR A 96 17.06 -3.04 -7.16
N ILE A 97 16.11 -2.11 -7.08
CA ILE A 97 14.79 -2.33 -6.49
C ILE A 97 13.91 -3.12 -7.46
N TYR A 98 13.97 -2.81 -8.76
CA TYR A 98 13.17 -3.47 -9.76
C TYR A 98 13.50 -4.95 -9.87
N ARG A 99 14.80 -5.30 -9.88
CA ARG A 99 15.27 -6.69 -9.95
C ARG A 99 14.79 -7.53 -8.77
N GLU A 100 14.80 -7.00 -7.55
CA GLU A 100 14.24 -7.71 -6.39
C GLU A 100 12.75 -7.99 -6.55
N TYR A 101 12.01 -7.01 -7.10
CA TYR A 101 10.58 -7.11 -7.32
C TYR A 101 10.22 -8.08 -8.46
N SER A 102 10.90 -8.00 -9.61
CA SER A 102 10.67 -8.90 -10.74
C SER A 102 11.10 -10.33 -10.45
N ALA A 103 12.15 -10.52 -9.64
CA ALA A 103 12.54 -11.82 -9.09
C ALA A 103 11.59 -12.33 -7.98
N ARG A 104 10.51 -11.59 -7.66
CA ARG A 104 9.51 -11.93 -6.63
C ARG A 104 10.09 -12.09 -5.21
N LEU A 105 11.27 -11.51 -4.94
CA LEU A 105 11.85 -11.49 -3.60
C LEU A 105 11.07 -10.53 -2.68
N VAL A 106 10.45 -9.51 -3.25
CA VAL A 106 9.61 -8.55 -2.53
C VAL A 106 8.30 -8.30 -3.27
N GLY A 107 7.21 -8.10 -2.54
CA GLY A 107 5.92 -7.73 -3.14
C GLY A 107 5.84 -6.26 -3.57
N PHE A 108 4.84 -5.94 -4.41
CA PHE A 108 4.62 -4.59 -4.98
C PHE A 108 4.65 -3.46 -3.93
N ARG A 109 4.00 -3.65 -2.78
CA ARG A 109 3.97 -2.64 -1.70
C ARG A 109 5.37 -2.35 -1.13
N ILE A 110 6.21 -3.37 -0.99
CA ILE A 110 7.57 -3.22 -0.47
C ILE A 110 8.43 -2.53 -1.53
N ALA A 111 8.33 -2.95 -2.80
CA ALA A 111 9.01 -2.30 -3.91
C ALA A 111 8.66 -0.81 -3.98
N LEU A 112 7.36 -0.47 -3.95
CA LEU A 112 6.88 0.91 -3.93
C LEU A 112 7.43 1.72 -2.75
N LYS A 113 7.52 1.13 -1.55
CA LYS A 113 8.13 1.77 -0.37
C LYS A 113 9.62 2.02 -0.59
N LYS A 114 10.37 1.02 -1.07
CA LYS A 114 11.80 1.14 -1.39
C LYS A 114 12.04 2.23 -2.43
N THR A 115 11.25 2.27 -3.50
CA THR A 115 11.36 3.30 -4.54
C THR A 115 11.08 4.69 -4.01
N ARG A 116 10.03 4.87 -3.19
CA ARG A 116 9.74 6.15 -2.51
C ARG A 116 10.92 6.59 -1.65
N MET A 117 11.50 5.68 -0.88
CA MET A 117 12.66 5.99 -0.04
C MET A 117 13.88 6.37 -0.86
N PHE A 118 14.18 5.62 -1.93
CA PHE A 118 15.31 5.91 -2.82
C PHE A 118 15.29 7.34 -3.35
N TYR A 119 14.15 7.77 -3.92
CA TYR A 119 14.01 9.13 -4.44
C TYR A 119 13.92 10.22 -3.35
N MET A 120 13.58 9.84 -2.11
CA MET A 120 13.60 10.76 -0.99
C MET A 120 15.01 11.06 -0.46
N VAL A 121 15.95 10.12 -0.58
CA VAL A 121 17.32 10.25 -0.04
C VAL A 121 18.08 11.42 -0.66
N GLY A 122 17.80 11.81 -1.91
CA GLY A 122 18.57 12.85 -2.60
C GLY A 122 17.96 14.26 -2.69
N ARG A 123 16.64 14.46 -2.50
CA ARG A 123 16.01 15.73 -2.92
C ARG A 123 15.21 16.51 -1.89
N ASN A 124 14.77 15.93 -0.76
CA ASN A 124 13.90 16.66 0.19
C ASN A 124 13.75 15.98 1.56
N GLN A 125 14.73 15.22 2.06
CA GLN A 125 14.62 14.57 3.39
C GLN A 125 14.14 15.53 4.49
N PRO A 126 14.66 16.77 4.61
CA PRO A 126 14.19 17.71 5.63
C PRO A 126 12.74 18.17 5.39
N ARG A 127 12.37 18.54 4.16
CA ARG A 127 11.01 19.01 3.84
C ARG A 127 9.97 17.90 3.98
N TYR A 128 10.30 16.67 3.59
CA TYR A 128 9.42 15.52 3.73
C TYR A 128 9.24 15.13 5.20
N ARG A 129 10.34 15.04 5.98
CA ARG A 129 10.29 14.81 7.43
C ARG A 129 9.47 15.91 8.13
N ARG A 130 9.66 17.18 7.74
CA ARG A 130 8.86 18.31 8.24
C ARG A 130 7.37 18.14 7.97
N ARG A 131 6.97 17.75 6.75
CA ARG A 131 5.54 17.48 6.43
C ARG A 131 4.97 16.29 7.20
N GLN A 132 5.75 15.23 7.40
CA GLN A 132 5.32 14.08 8.21
C GLN A 132 5.13 14.46 9.68
N LEU A 133 6.09 15.20 10.25
CA LEU A 133 6.00 15.72 11.62
C LEU A 133 4.81 16.66 11.77
N GLN A 134 4.58 17.58 10.84
CA GLN A 134 3.39 18.45 10.85
C GLN A 134 2.09 17.66 10.85
N ARG A 135 1.96 16.64 10.00
CA ARG A 135 0.76 15.79 9.96
C ARG A 135 0.59 14.95 11.23
N ALA A 136 1.69 14.47 11.81
CA ALA A 136 1.67 13.74 13.06
C ALA A 136 1.24 14.66 14.22
N ALA A 137 1.79 15.87 14.31
CA ALA A 137 1.44 16.88 15.30
C ALA A 137 -0.05 17.28 15.20
N VAL A 138 -0.56 17.56 14.00
CA VAL A 138 -1.99 17.89 13.80
C VAL A 138 -2.90 16.76 14.29
N ARG A 139 -2.55 15.50 14.02
CA ARG A 139 -3.32 14.34 14.51
C ARG A 139 -3.25 14.21 16.02
N LEU A 140 -2.10 14.49 16.61
CA LEU A 140 -1.91 14.41 18.06
C LEU A 140 -2.73 15.48 18.78
N VAL A 141 -2.67 16.74 18.33
CA VAL A 141 -3.48 17.85 18.87
C VAL A 141 -4.97 17.54 18.75
N LYS A 142 -5.41 17.05 17.58
CA LYS A 142 -6.80 16.65 17.38
C LYS A 142 -7.22 15.58 18.40
N ARG A 143 -6.36 14.57 18.63
CA ARG A 143 -6.63 13.51 19.60
C ARG A 143 -6.64 14.00 21.04
N LEU A 144 -5.75 14.92 21.41
CA LEU A 144 -5.75 15.55 22.74
C LEU A 144 -7.08 16.25 23.00
N ARG A 145 -7.54 17.08 22.05
CA ARG A 145 -8.84 17.77 22.13
C ARG A 145 -10.02 16.83 22.17
N GLU A 146 -10.05 15.80 21.31
CA GLU A 146 -11.14 14.82 21.27
C GLU A 146 -11.28 14.04 22.59
N ASN A 147 -10.20 13.89 23.35
CA ASN A 147 -10.19 13.15 24.61
C ASN A 147 -10.14 14.06 25.85
N ASN A 148 -10.25 15.39 25.70
CA ASN A 148 -10.07 16.37 26.78
C ASN A 148 -8.80 16.14 27.61
N LEU A 149 -7.71 15.74 26.93
CA LEU A 149 -6.41 15.52 27.56
C LEU A 149 -5.56 16.77 27.40
N SER A 150 -4.99 17.25 28.50
CA SER A 150 -4.02 18.35 28.52
C SER A 150 -2.60 17.90 28.15
N GLU A 151 -2.33 16.61 28.27
CA GLU A 151 -1.01 16.02 28.06
C GLU A 151 -1.07 14.64 27.41
N TRP A 152 -0.10 14.35 26.54
CA TRP A 152 0.13 13.00 26.03
C TRP A 152 1.62 12.67 26.04
N GLN A 153 1.93 11.47 26.53
CA GLN A 153 3.30 10.96 26.62
C GLN A 153 3.49 9.71 25.77
N PHE A 154 4.67 9.60 25.15
CA PHE A 154 5.11 8.41 24.45
C PHE A 154 6.54 8.05 24.79
N ASN A 155 6.74 6.80 25.20
CA ASN A 155 8.03 6.26 25.62
C ASN A 155 8.48 5.19 24.63
N TYR A 156 9.68 5.33 24.08
CA TYR A 156 10.30 4.29 23.25
C TYR A 156 11.82 4.37 23.32
N GLY A 157 12.47 3.31 23.82
CA GLY A 157 13.94 3.14 23.78
C GLY A 157 14.72 4.31 24.37
N GLY A 158 14.51 4.62 25.65
CA GLY A 158 15.21 5.71 26.37
C GLY A 158 14.79 7.14 25.97
N LEU A 159 13.79 7.28 25.09
CA LEU A 159 13.23 8.56 24.68
C LEU A 159 11.82 8.73 25.21
N GLN A 160 11.52 9.91 25.76
CA GLN A 160 10.19 10.34 26.16
C GLN A 160 9.79 11.56 25.32
N ILE A 161 8.63 11.47 24.67
CA ILE A 161 8.00 12.59 23.96
C ILE A 161 6.80 13.02 24.80
N VAL A 162 6.79 14.29 25.21
CA VAL A 162 5.68 14.90 25.93
C VAL A 162 5.06 15.99 25.05
N ALA A 163 3.75 15.93 24.87
CA ALA A 163 2.98 16.93 24.15
C ALA A 163 1.94 17.57 25.08
N HIS A 164 1.92 18.89 25.16
CA HIS A 164 0.96 19.68 25.93
C HIS A 164 0.03 20.46 25.00
N ASP A 165 -1.22 20.68 25.44
CA ASP A 165 -2.21 21.48 24.70
C ASP A 165 -1.89 23.00 24.73
N GLU A 166 -1.02 23.44 25.65
CA GLU A 166 -0.56 24.82 25.73
C GLU A 166 0.50 25.11 24.64
N LEU A 167 0.07 25.75 23.54
CA LEU A 167 0.94 26.43 22.57
C LEU A 167 1.88 25.57 21.70
N ASN A 168 1.45 24.40 21.20
CA ASN A 168 2.14 23.68 20.10
C ASN A 168 3.62 23.34 20.39
N ILE A 169 4.02 23.13 21.64
CA ILE A 169 5.43 22.80 21.95
C ILE A 169 5.56 21.30 22.17
N THR A 170 6.30 20.64 21.28
CA THR A 170 6.74 19.24 21.45
C THR A 170 8.18 19.26 21.92
N TYR A 171 8.44 18.83 23.16
CA TYR A 171 9.79 18.64 23.67
C TYR A 171 10.17 17.16 23.61
N ILE A 172 11.39 16.87 23.16
CA ILE A 172 11.97 15.53 23.23
C ILE A 172 12.86 15.51 24.47
N VAL A 173 12.48 14.72 25.46
CA VAL A 173 13.27 14.53 26.68
C VAL A 173 14.08 13.25 26.51
N ARG A 174 15.41 13.34 26.68
CA ARG A 174 16.27 12.17 26.86
C ARG A 174 16.19 11.78 28.33
N LEU A 175 15.82 10.53 28.59
CA LEU A 175 15.90 9.92 29.92
C LEU A 175 17.34 9.53 30.24
#